data_AF-A0A954SG95-F1
#
_entry.id   AF-A0A954SG95-F1
#
_cell.length_a   1.000
_cell.length_b   1.000
_cell.length_c   1.000
_cell.angle_alpha   90.00
_cell.angle_beta   90.00
_cell.angle_gamma   90.00
#
_symmetry.space_group_name_H-M   'P 1'
#
loop_
_entity.id
_entity.type
_entity.pdbx_description
1 polymer ?
#
loop_
_entity_poly.entity_id
_entity_poly.type
_entity_poly.pdbx_seq_one_letter_code
_entity_poly.pdbx_strand_id
1 'polypeptide(L)'
;MTTSSEQPYRQQLAEALQKGRAGWEEFWFRPADPLLPSLMRVLTGWMLVYNLLVWGTDLQAFFGHHGLVPLHAIEELYRGEPVFSLFFYVPEGWLWPVHWCCVCVAVLFFVGFATRVTSIAAFLITISYSQRVPVANFGLDQVLGLMCLYLAIGPCGDCLSFDALIRRRRSNELGEPFRVAKSSTARISLRLIQLHLCVIYFWAGFSKLKGTTWWTGEAMWSAIANQEYQTIDLTWLAWVPWVPFLIAHVTIAWEVFFCVLVWNRLLRPIMLFMGAMMHIGIGAFFGMWTFGLIMTFAYLAYGNETKWRRRITRALKRLELPEPIPITGTNLMTSTAANAALPEPTISRSRLDQPHSDFSRSSSTAPSSLPLTTPSTVASMDASSATPIAASKDVSAGDAVAPEAEQYAPPVSGKSPQHATSYGLTERPAETATDAGSVTSSDDTHEADDGAAPQLPLSSIGLSGTGVMVVSLQTAERNTLRQYFRLYDIPCRAVSSAENALSIATQQKPCAVIVSGILMSSDELATLVEDLVDLSEFPVIALLSPLQHRRLPHLSQVARVLHYPTSPENIRAALQSVMFGEVNRETDPNAAPAGNQPWQALLGRPSGDSPQS
;
A
#
# COMPACT_ATOMS: atom_id res chain seq x y z
N MET A 1 28.40 -52.49 -23.32
CA MET A 1 28.61 -51.43 -24.34
C MET A 1 27.60 -50.31 -24.10
N THR A 2 27.92 -49.33 -23.27
CA THR A 2 26.96 -48.32 -22.77
C THR A 2 27.58 -46.93 -22.54
N THR A 3 28.80 -46.70 -23.02
CA THR A 3 29.67 -45.59 -22.56
C THR A 3 29.89 -44.47 -23.57
N SER A 4 29.39 -44.58 -24.81
CA SER A 4 29.69 -43.63 -25.90
C SER A 4 28.66 -42.50 -26.06
N SER A 5 27.37 -42.77 -25.85
CA SER A 5 26.29 -41.81 -26.13
C SER A 5 26.04 -40.79 -25.01
N GLU A 6 26.30 -41.14 -23.75
CA GLU A 6 26.10 -40.22 -22.63
C GLU A 6 27.17 -39.14 -22.50
N GLN A 7 28.41 -39.41 -22.92
CA GLN A 7 29.52 -38.46 -22.81
C GLN A 7 29.23 -37.10 -23.47
N PRO A 8 28.79 -37.02 -24.74
CA PRO A 8 28.47 -35.73 -25.36
C PRO A 8 27.30 -35.00 -24.68
N TYR A 9 26.27 -35.71 -24.20
CA TYR A 9 25.16 -35.07 -23.46
C TYR A 9 25.64 -34.47 -22.12
N ARG A 10 26.43 -35.23 -21.35
CA ARG A 10 27.01 -34.76 -20.08
C ARG A 10 27.94 -33.55 -20.30
N GLN A 11 28.69 -33.51 -21.40
CA GLN A 11 29.51 -32.36 -21.79
C GLN A 11 28.67 -31.13 -22.19
N GLN A 12 27.64 -31.30 -23.02
CA GLN A 12 26.73 -30.22 -23.41
C GLN A 12 26.00 -29.61 -22.21
N LEU A 13 25.55 -30.44 -21.26
CA LEU A 13 24.94 -29.98 -20.01
C LEU A 13 25.95 -29.23 -19.13
N ALA A 14 27.18 -29.73 -18.99
CA ALA A 14 28.22 -29.04 -18.24
C ALA A 14 28.57 -27.67 -18.85
N GLU A 15 28.69 -27.59 -20.18
CA GLU A 15 28.87 -26.32 -20.89
C GLU A 15 27.69 -25.36 -20.69
N ALA A 16 26.45 -25.85 -20.77
CA ALA A 16 25.26 -25.03 -20.57
C ALA A 16 25.19 -24.47 -19.13
N LEU A 17 25.48 -25.30 -18.13
CA LEU A 17 25.58 -24.89 -16.73
C LEU A 17 26.73 -23.89 -16.49
N GLN A 18 27.89 -24.08 -17.12
CA GLN A 18 29.01 -23.16 -17.02
C GLN A 18 28.70 -21.80 -17.68
N LYS A 19 28.06 -21.80 -18.85
CA LYS A 19 27.60 -20.58 -19.55
C LYS A 19 26.52 -19.85 -18.74
N GLY A 20 25.55 -20.59 -18.18
CA GLY A 20 24.52 -20.04 -17.29
C GLY A 20 25.11 -19.43 -16.01
N ARG A 21 26.04 -20.13 -15.36
CA ARG A 21 26.77 -19.65 -14.18
C ARG A 21 27.58 -18.38 -14.49
N ALA A 22 28.34 -18.36 -15.58
CA ALA A 22 29.11 -17.19 -15.99
C ALA A 22 28.20 -15.99 -16.30
N GLY A 23 27.04 -16.22 -16.94
CA GLY A 23 26.02 -15.19 -17.18
C GLY A 23 25.40 -14.65 -15.89
N TRP A 24 25.13 -15.51 -14.90
CA TRP A 24 24.66 -15.12 -13.57
C TRP A 24 25.71 -14.30 -12.80
N GLU A 25 26.96 -14.75 -12.81
CA GLU A 25 28.09 -14.05 -12.18
C GLU A 25 28.35 -12.69 -12.84
N GLU A 26 28.26 -12.58 -14.17
CA GLU A 26 28.34 -11.29 -14.87
C GLU A 26 27.12 -10.40 -14.57
N PHE A 27 25.92 -10.96 -14.51
CA PHE A 27 24.71 -10.18 -14.25
C PHE A 27 24.77 -9.49 -12.88
N TRP A 28 25.11 -10.22 -11.83
CA TRP A 28 25.10 -9.73 -10.45
C TRP A 28 26.41 -9.08 -10.00
N PHE A 29 27.57 -9.67 -10.31
CA PHE A 29 28.83 -9.32 -9.63
C PHE A 29 29.82 -8.54 -10.49
N ARG A 30 29.62 -8.42 -11.81
CA ARG A 30 30.45 -7.56 -12.69
C ARG A 30 30.48 -6.13 -12.11
N PRO A 31 31.62 -5.60 -11.63
CA PRO A 31 31.62 -4.36 -10.86
C PRO A 31 31.03 -3.16 -11.61
N ALA A 32 30.39 -2.25 -10.87
CA ALA A 32 29.77 -1.03 -11.39
C ALA A 32 30.44 0.23 -10.83
N ASP A 33 30.33 1.32 -11.59
CA ASP A 33 30.66 2.67 -11.15
C ASP A 33 29.64 3.14 -10.09
N PRO A 34 30.05 3.46 -8.84
CA PRO A 34 29.13 3.85 -7.78
C PRO A 34 28.50 5.24 -7.98
N LEU A 35 28.89 5.99 -9.02
CA LEU A 35 28.31 7.30 -9.33
C LEU A 35 26.78 7.29 -9.53
N LEU A 36 26.22 6.24 -10.15
CA LEU A 36 24.77 6.13 -10.32
C LEU A 36 24.04 5.90 -8.98
N PRO A 37 24.44 4.91 -8.15
CA PRO A 37 23.95 4.81 -6.77
C PRO A 37 24.12 6.11 -5.96
N SER A 38 25.22 6.83 -6.08
CA SER A 38 25.38 8.13 -5.40
C SER A 38 24.41 9.21 -5.89
N LEU A 39 24.11 9.28 -7.20
CA LEU A 39 23.11 10.20 -7.73
C LEU A 39 21.70 9.82 -7.26
N MET A 40 21.38 8.52 -7.31
CA MET A 40 20.09 8.00 -6.84
C MET A 40 19.88 8.22 -5.34
N ARG A 41 20.96 8.18 -4.53
CA ARG A 41 20.96 8.55 -3.11
C ARG A 41 20.64 10.02 -2.86
N VAL A 42 21.16 10.94 -3.67
CA VAL A 42 20.79 12.36 -3.60
C VAL A 42 19.29 12.54 -3.90
N LEU A 43 18.79 11.90 -4.95
CA LEU A 43 17.38 12.04 -5.35
C LEU A 43 16.40 11.37 -4.37
N THR A 44 16.73 10.17 -3.89
CA THR A 44 15.94 9.43 -2.88
C THR A 44 15.97 10.12 -1.54
N GLY A 45 17.14 10.62 -1.11
CA GLY A 45 17.28 11.37 0.14
C GLY A 45 16.51 12.69 0.11
N TRP A 46 16.47 13.39 -1.03
CA TRP A 46 15.64 14.58 -1.20
C TRP A 46 14.16 14.25 -1.07
N MET A 47 13.69 13.20 -1.75
CA MET A 47 12.31 12.72 -1.62
C MET A 47 11.96 12.29 -0.19
N LEU A 48 12.88 11.67 0.55
CA LEU A 48 12.66 11.29 1.95
C LEU A 48 12.58 12.52 2.87
N VAL A 49 13.49 13.49 2.72
CA VAL A 49 13.42 14.76 3.48
C VAL A 49 12.11 15.49 3.19
N TYR A 50 11.69 15.55 1.92
CA TYR A 50 10.39 16.11 1.54
C TYR A 50 9.22 15.36 2.20
N ASN A 51 9.18 14.02 2.10
CA ASN A 51 8.08 13.23 2.65
C ASN A 51 7.96 13.39 4.16
N LEU A 52 9.09 13.40 4.88
CA LEU A 52 9.10 13.68 6.32
C LEU A 52 8.63 15.11 6.62
N LEU A 53 9.07 16.13 5.89
CA LEU A 53 8.59 17.50 6.09
C LEU A 53 7.08 17.65 5.84
N VAL A 54 6.50 16.86 4.93
CA VAL A 54 5.04 16.77 4.76
C VAL A 54 4.37 16.11 5.97
N TRP A 55 4.88 14.98 6.47
CA TRP A 55 4.37 14.40 7.73
C TRP A 55 4.52 15.35 8.93
N GLY A 56 5.47 16.27 8.87
CA GLY A 56 5.68 17.33 9.87
C GLY A 56 4.67 18.47 9.82
N THR A 57 3.80 18.60 8.82
CA THR A 57 2.82 19.71 8.78
C THR A 57 1.68 19.53 9.79
N ASP A 58 1.28 18.28 10.06
CA ASP A 58 0.36 17.93 11.15
C ASP A 58 0.73 16.57 11.76
N LEU A 59 1.92 16.54 12.38
CA LEU A 59 2.47 15.32 12.98
C LEU A 59 1.52 14.71 14.02
N GLN A 60 0.75 15.53 14.74
CA GLN A 60 -0.11 15.06 15.83
C GLN A 60 -1.42 14.47 15.31
N ALA A 61 -2.02 15.00 14.24
CA ALA A 61 -3.18 14.36 13.61
C ALA A 61 -2.85 12.98 12.99
N PHE A 62 -1.61 12.73 12.57
CA PHE A 62 -1.24 11.42 11.99
C PHE A 62 -0.60 10.44 13.00
N PHE A 63 0.27 10.92 13.90
CA PHE A 63 1.07 10.07 14.79
C PHE A 63 0.65 10.14 16.27
N GLY A 64 -0.11 11.17 16.67
CA GLY A 64 -0.60 11.37 18.04
C GLY A 64 -1.52 10.25 18.55
N HIS A 65 -1.75 10.24 19.86
CA HIS A 65 -2.55 9.20 20.51
C HIS A 65 -4.02 9.25 20.07
N HIS A 66 -4.53 10.46 19.85
CA HIS A 66 -5.87 10.76 19.36
C HIS A 66 -5.87 11.23 17.88
N GLY A 67 -4.88 10.82 17.09
CA GLY A 67 -4.82 11.11 15.67
C GLY A 67 -5.93 10.41 14.85
N LEU A 68 -6.03 10.78 13.57
CA LEU A 68 -6.97 10.25 12.56
C LEU A 68 -7.02 8.72 12.50
N VAL A 69 -5.89 8.06 12.81
CA VAL A 69 -5.85 6.62 13.09
C VAL A 69 -5.15 6.38 14.44
N PRO A 70 -5.91 6.19 15.54
CA PRO A 70 -5.36 5.95 16.87
C PRO A 70 -4.49 4.69 16.94
N LEU A 71 -3.51 4.67 17.84
CA LEU A 71 -2.54 3.58 17.95
C LEU A 71 -3.20 2.20 18.15
N HIS A 72 -4.21 2.11 19.03
CA HIS A 72 -4.92 0.85 19.29
C HIS A 72 -5.61 0.24 18.05
N ALA A 73 -6.05 1.07 17.11
CA ALA A 73 -6.66 0.61 15.85
C ALA A 73 -5.60 0.04 14.89
N ILE A 74 -4.36 0.54 14.96
CA ILE A 74 -3.22 -0.01 14.22
C ILE A 74 -2.73 -1.32 14.86
N GLU A 75 -2.70 -1.40 16.19
CA GLU A 75 -2.38 -2.63 16.93
C GLU A 75 -3.42 -3.74 16.71
N GLU A 76 -4.69 -3.40 16.55
CA GLU A 76 -5.74 -4.34 16.16
C GLU A 76 -5.63 -4.76 14.67
N LEU A 77 -5.33 -3.82 13.77
CA LEU A 77 -5.11 -4.10 12.34
C LEU A 77 -3.94 -5.07 12.07
N TYR A 78 -2.89 -5.02 12.90
CA TYR A 78 -1.74 -5.93 12.80
C TYR A 78 -1.75 -7.06 13.86
N ARG A 79 -2.91 -7.40 14.43
CA ARG A 79 -3.01 -8.42 15.50
C ARG A 79 -2.56 -9.79 15.02
N GLY A 80 -1.31 -10.15 15.31
CA GLY A 80 -0.66 -11.42 14.94
C GLY A 80 0.47 -11.27 13.94
N GLU A 81 0.63 -10.10 13.30
CA GLU A 81 1.65 -9.83 12.29
C GLU A 81 2.89 -9.13 12.89
N PRO A 82 4.13 -9.56 12.58
CA PRO A 82 5.35 -8.99 13.14
C PRO A 82 5.76 -7.68 12.44
N VAL A 83 5.00 -6.61 12.69
CA VAL A 83 5.19 -5.29 12.05
C VAL A 83 6.12 -4.37 12.86
N PHE A 84 7.03 -3.67 12.17
CA PHE A 84 7.96 -2.72 12.77
C PHE A 84 7.54 -1.27 12.54
N SER A 85 7.36 -0.51 13.63
CA SER A 85 7.45 0.95 13.64
C SER A 85 8.10 1.46 14.92
N LEU A 86 8.91 2.51 14.81
CA LEU A 86 9.43 3.25 15.96
C LEU A 86 8.29 3.90 16.76
N PHE A 87 7.24 4.37 16.07
CA PHE A 87 6.14 5.13 16.67
C PHE A 87 5.17 4.31 17.52
N PHE A 88 5.31 2.98 17.56
CA PHE A 88 4.64 2.14 18.54
C PHE A 88 5.28 2.26 19.95
N TYR A 89 6.49 2.83 20.04
CA TYR A 89 7.27 2.94 21.28
C TYR A 89 7.58 4.39 21.68
N VAL A 90 7.03 5.39 20.97
CA VAL A 90 7.30 6.82 21.21
C VAL A 90 6.12 7.46 21.97
N PRO A 91 6.31 7.93 23.22
CA PRO A 91 5.28 8.67 23.93
C PRO A 91 4.95 9.99 23.22
N GLU A 92 3.72 10.47 23.37
CA GLU A 92 3.19 11.63 22.63
C GLU A 92 4.06 12.90 22.74
N GLY A 93 4.57 13.21 23.93
CA GLY A 93 5.50 14.34 24.15
C GLY A 93 6.88 14.20 23.49
N TRP A 94 7.24 13.02 22.99
CA TRP A 94 8.48 12.74 22.27
C TRP A 94 8.30 12.67 20.74
N LEU A 95 7.07 12.75 20.22
CA LEU A 95 6.81 12.67 18.77
C LEU A 95 7.60 13.72 17.98
N TRP A 96 7.55 14.99 18.37
CA TRP A 96 8.29 16.07 17.71
C TRP A 96 9.83 15.92 17.80
N PRO A 97 10.45 15.67 18.97
CA PRO A 97 11.88 15.35 19.05
C PRO A 97 12.31 14.16 18.18
N VAL A 98 11.53 13.07 18.17
CA VAL A 98 11.83 11.88 17.36
C VAL A 98 11.66 12.16 15.86
N HIS A 99 10.63 12.91 15.48
CA HIS A 99 10.41 13.36 14.11
C HIS A 99 11.58 14.20 13.59
N TRP A 100 12.02 15.22 14.36
CA TRP A 100 13.18 16.04 13.96
C TRP A 100 14.49 15.23 13.94
N CYS A 101 14.64 14.23 14.81
CA CYS A 101 15.74 13.26 14.71
C CYS A 101 15.68 12.47 13.38
N CYS A 102 14.50 11.99 12.97
CA CYS A 102 14.32 11.30 11.69
C CYS A 102 14.61 12.21 10.49
N VAL A 103 14.16 13.47 10.52
CA VAL A 103 14.46 14.49 9.50
C VAL A 103 15.97 14.74 9.42
N CYS A 104 16.66 14.90 10.56
CA CYS A 104 18.12 15.03 10.60
C CYS A 104 18.83 13.82 9.98
N VAL A 105 18.42 12.59 10.30
CA VAL A 105 18.98 11.37 9.67
C VAL A 105 18.73 11.35 8.16
N ALA A 106 17.54 11.75 7.70
CA ALA A 106 17.23 11.86 6.27
C ALA A 106 18.08 12.94 5.57
N VAL A 107 18.34 14.08 6.22
CA VAL A 107 19.24 15.14 5.71
C VAL A 107 20.69 14.64 5.63
N LEU A 108 21.18 13.90 6.63
CA LEU A 108 22.51 13.28 6.57
C LEU A 108 22.58 12.19 5.50
N PHE A 109 21.52 11.40 5.29
CA PHE A 109 21.41 10.46 4.17
C PHE A 109 21.35 11.17 2.81
N PHE A 110 20.72 12.34 2.71
CA PHE A 110 20.64 13.19 1.50
C PHE A 110 21.96 13.89 1.15
N VAL A 111 22.70 14.37 2.14
CA VAL A 111 24.05 14.95 1.97
C VAL A 111 25.10 13.85 1.76
N GLY A 112 24.85 12.64 2.27
CA GLY A 112 25.79 11.53 2.20
C GLY A 112 26.90 11.67 3.25
N PHE A 113 26.51 11.83 4.51
CA PHE A 113 27.39 11.75 5.67
C PHE A 113 27.10 10.47 6.45
N ALA A 114 28.16 9.80 6.93
CA ALA A 114 28.09 8.50 7.60
C ALA A 114 27.22 7.48 6.83
N THR A 115 27.36 7.48 5.49
CA THR A 115 26.34 6.94 4.55
C THR A 115 25.98 5.47 4.82
N ARG A 116 26.90 4.66 5.37
CA ARG A 116 26.63 3.26 5.75
C ARG A 116 25.63 3.12 6.89
N VAL A 117 25.61 4.05 7.84
CA VAL A 117 24.64 4.07 8.95
C VAL A 117 23.37 4.79 8.50
N THR A 118 23.50 5.96 7.87
CA THR A 118 22.35 6.82 7.52
C THR A 118 21.47 6.24 6.42
N SER A 119 21.99 5.39 5.52
CA SER A 119 21.16 4.65 4.54
C SER A 119 20.32 3.54 5.16
N ILE A 120 20.87 2.76 6.10
CA ILE A 120 20.11 1.75 6.85
C ILE A 120 19.05 2.44 7.72
N ALA A 121 19.43 3.51 8.42
CA ALA A 121 18.49 4.28 9.22
C ALA A 121 17.40 4.96 8.37
N ALA A 122 17.72 5.48 7.19
CA ALA A 122 16.73 6.03 6.25
C ALA A 122 15.71 4.97 5.78
N PHE A 123 16.15 3.73 5.53
CA PHE A 123 15.24 2.61 5.25
C PHE A 123 14.31 2.31 6.44
N LEU A 124 14.87 2.15 7.65
CA LEU A 124 14.10 1.87 8.86
C LEU A 124 13.11 3.00 9.19
N ILE A 125 13.50 4.26 8.99
CA ILE A 125 12.61 5.42 9.12
C ILE A 125 11.47 5.34 8.10
N THR A 126 11.76 5.04 6.83
CA THR A 126 10.72 4.97 5.79
C THR A 126 9.69 3.89 6.13
N ILE A 127 10.14 2.68 6.49
CA ILE A 127 9.23 1.61 6.96
C ILE A 127 8.47 2.05 8.22
N SER A 128 9.13 2.66 9.19
CA SER A 128 8.50 3.11 10.44
C SER A 128 7.36 4.11 10.23
N TYR A 129 7.54 5.08 9.33
CA TYR A 129 6.49 6.03 8.95
C TYR A 129 5.32 5.29 8.29
N SER A 130 5.62 4.49 7.25
CA SER A 130 4.59 3.72 6.53
C SER A 130 3.76 2.80 7.41
N GLN A 131 4.40 2.05 8.31
CA GLN A 131 3.69 1.04 9.12
C GLN A 131 2.83 1.68 10.22
N ARG A 132 3.12 2.91 10.66
CA ARG A 132 2.30 3.61 11.67
C ARG A 132 1.02 4.23 11.11
N VAL A 133 0.99 4.61 9.83
CA VAL A 133 -0.15 5.27 9.18
C VAL A 133 -0.54 4.56 7.86
N PRO A 134 -0.90 3.25 7.91
CA PRO A 134 -1.13 2.45 6.70
C PRO A 134 -2.23 2.97 5.79
N VAL A 135 -3.24 3.63 6.36
CA VAL A 135 -4.39 4.22 5.64
C VAL A 135 -3.96 5.35 4.68
N ALA A 136 -2.82 6.00 4.95
CA ALA A 136 -2.29 7.11 4.15
C ALA A 136 -1.00 6.76 3.38
N ASN A 137 -0.56 5.49 3.39
CA ASN A 137 0.48 5.02 2.48
C ASN A 137 -0.01 5.06 1.03
N PHE A 138 0.86 5.49 0.11
CA PHE A 138 0.62 5.34 -1.32
C PHE A 138 1.87 4.87 -2.07
N GLY A 139 1.83 4.93 -3.40
CA GLY A 139 2.91 4.44 -4.26
C GLY A 139 4.27 5.13 -4.02
N LEU A 140 4.29 6.35 -3.44
CA LEU A 140 5.53 7.03 -3.05
C LEU A 140 6.28 6.21 -2.00
N ASP A 141 5.64 5.91 -0.87
CA ASP A 141 6.31 5.41 0.32
C ASP A 141 6.89 4.00 0.11
N GLN A 142 6.15 3.17 -0.63
CA GLN A 142 6.58 1.84 -1.05
C GLN A 142 7.86 1.91 -1.90
N VAL A 143 7.90 2.81 -2.89
CA VAL A 143 9.03 2.97 -3.80
C VAL A 143 10.20 3.70 -3.13
N LEU A 144 9.91 4.60 -2.18
CA LEU A 144 10.90 5.27 -1.35
C LEU A 144 11.62 4.27 -0.43
N GLY A 145 10.86 3.40 0.25
CA GLY A 145 11.40 2.34 1.11
C GLY A 145 12.23 1.34 0.32
N LEU A 146 11.74 0.93 -0.85
CA LEU A 146 12.47 0.12 -1.84
C LEU A 146 13.82 0.73 -2.24
N MET A 147 13.82 2.02 -2.59
CA MET A 147 15.03 2.72 -3.01
C MET A 147 16.01 2.89 -1.85
N CYS A 148 15.55 3.24 -0.64
CA CYS A 148 16.38 3.28 0.57
C CYS A 148 17.03 1.92 0.88
N LEU A 149 16.26 0.82 0.84
CA LEU A 149 16.74 -0.55 1.08
C LEU A 149 17.90 -0.92 0.14
N TYR A 150 17.69 -0.78 -1.17
CA TYR A 150 18.70 -1.20 -2.15
C TYR A 150 19.88 -0.23 -2.25
N LEU A 151 19.72 1.04 -1.86
CA LEU A 151 20.83 1.98 -1.74
C LEU A 151 21.69 1.74 -0.48
N ALA A 152 21.14 1.17 0.60
CA ALA A 152 21.90 0.78 1.79
C ALA A 152 22.87 -0.40 1.53
N ILE A 153 22.46 -1.35 0.68
CA ILE A 153 23.33 -2.43 0.18
C ILE A 153 24.48 -1.83 -0.67
N GLY A 154 24.15 -0.85 -1.52
CA GLY A 154 25.09 -0.21 -2.43
C GLY A 154 26.12 0.69 -1.72
N PRO A 155 27.31 0.89 -2.31
CA PRO A 155 28.28 1.91 -1.87
C PRO A 155 27.85 3.30 -2.38
N CYS A 156 26.62 3.73 -2.05
CA CYS A 156 26.08 5.00 -2.53
C CYS A 156 26.78 6.24 -1.93
N GLY A 157 27.60 6.06 -0.90
CA GLY A 157 28.47 7.08 -0.30
C GLY A 157 29.84 7.26 -0.97
N ASP A 158 30.10 6.64 -2.13
CA ASP A 158 31.47 6.59 -2.68
C ASP A 158 31.86 7.74 -3.63
N CYS A 159 30.91 8.38 -4.32
CA CYS A 159 31.19 9.46 -5.30
C CYS A 159 30.57 10.81 -4.93
N LEU A 160 29.24 10.96 -5.05
CA LEU A 160 28.54 12.21 -4.73
C LEU A 160 28.09 12.14 -3.27
N SER A 161 28.96 12.51 -2.33
CA SER A 161 28.68 12.47 -0.89
C SER A 161 29.66 13.35 -0.10
N PHE A 162 29.28 13.76 1.11
CA PHE A 162 30.20 14.43 2.03
C PHE A 162 31.30 13.47 2.55
N ASP A 163 30.98 12.19 2.72
CA ASP A 163 31.99 11.15 3.04
C ASP A 163 33.09 11.07 1.96
N ALA A 164 32.72 11.16 0.68
CA ALA A 164 33.68 11.19 -0.43
C ALA A 164 34.49 12.49 -0.46
N LEU A 165 33.88 13.63 -0.09
CA LEU A 165 34.59 14.90 0.05
C LEU A 165 35.64 14.85 1.18
N ILE A 166 35.32 14.24 2.33
CA ILE A 166 36.27 14.04 3.44
C ILE A 166 37.42 13.12 2.99
N ARG A 167 37.11 11.96 2.38
CA ARG A 167 38.15 11.06 1.85
C ARG A 167 39.02 11.74 0.80
N ARG A 168 38.44 12.56 -0.09
CA ARG A 168 39.18 13.32 -1.09
C ARG A 168 40.14 14.33 -0.46
N ARG A 169 39.71 15.08 0.55
CA ARG A 169 40.57 16.04 1.25
C ARG A 169 41.78 15.35 1.88
N ARG A 170 41.55 14.27 2.63
CA ARG A 170 42.62 13.43 3.22
C ARG A 170 43.57 12.82 2.17
N SER A 171 43.04 12.39 1.03
CA SER A 171 43.86 11.89 -0.09
C SER A 171 44.77 12.99 -0.65
N ASN A 172 44.23 14.19 -0.88
CA ASN A 172 45.00 15.34 -1.34
C ASN A 172 46.04 15.81 -0.30
N GLU A 173 45.70 15.78 0.99
CA GLU A 173 46.62 16.08 2.11
C GLU A 173 47.81 15.11 2.17
N LEU A 174 47.62 13.85 1.75
CA LEU A 174 48.65 12.82 1.61
C LEU A 174 49.39 12.88 0.25
N GLY A 175 49.00 13.78 -0.67
CA GLY A 175 49.54 13.85 -2.04
C GLY A 175 49.02 12.78 -3.01
N GLU A 176 48.13 11.89 -2.56
CA GLU A 176 47.64 10.73 -3.32
C GLU A 176 46.41 11.09 -4.18
N PRO A 177 46.37 10.70 -5.48
CA PRO A 177 45.25 11.04 -6.35
C PRO A 177 43.99 10.25 -6.00
N PHE A 178 42.98 10.94 -5.46
CA PHE A 178 41.72 10.32 -5.05
C PHE A 178 40.97 9.67 -6.23
N ARG A 179 40.91 8.33 -6.22
CA ARG A 179 40.20 7.49 -7.19
C ARG A 179 39.18 6.63 -6.48
N VAL A 180 38.12 6.23 -7.19
CA VAL A 180 37.04 5.41 -6.62
C VAL A 180 37.02 4.03 -7.30
N ALA A 181 37.02 2.96 -6.50
CA ALA A 181 36.92 1.61 -7.03
C ALA A 181 35.53 1.34 -7.61
N LYS A 182 35.46 0.52 -8.67
CA LYS A 182 34.19 -0.07 -9.11
C LYS A 182 33.84 -1.22 -8.18
N SER A 183 32.57 -1.36 -7.83
CA SER A 183 32.12 -2.35 -6.83
C SER A 183 31.04 -3.30 -7.36
N SER A 184 31.13 -4.58 -6.98
CA SER A 184 30.07 -5.57 -7.18
C SER A 184 28.81 -5.22 -6.39
N THR A 185 28.91 -4.63 -5.18
CA THR A 185 27.72 -4.21 -4.42
C THR A 185 27.00 -3.01 -5.06
N ALA A 186 27.70 -2.19 -5.85
CA ALA A 186 27.05 -1.19 -6.70
C ALA A 186 26.26 -1.85 -7.85
N ARG A 187 26.78 -2.95 -8.43
CA ARG A 187 26.04 -3.73 -9.45
C ARG A 187 24.80 -4.37 -8.84
N ILE A 188 24.92 -5.06 -7.70
CA ILE A 188 23.80 -5.70 -6.98
C ILE A 188 22.70 -4.68 -6.66
N SER A 189 23.05 -3.54 -6.05
CA SER A 189 22.13 -2.44 -5.76
C SER A 189 21.33 -1.99 -7.00
N LEU A 190 22.03 -1.74 -8.12
CA LEU A 190 21.39 -1.38 -9.39
C LEU A 190 20.52 -2.52 -9.98
N ARG A 191 20.94 -3.79 -9.86
CA ARG A 191 20.16 -4.94 -10.33
C ARG A 191 18.88 -5.15 -9.55
N LEU A 192 18.93 -4.99 -8.22
CA LEU A 192 17.76 -5.10 -7.37
C LEU A 192 16.72 -4.02 -7.73
N ILE A 193 17.13 -2.76 -7.93
CA ILE A 193 16.22 -1.69 -8.38
C ILE A 193 15.67 -1.99 -9.79
N GLN A 194 16.52 -2.44 -10.74
CA GLN A 194 16.09 -2.83 -12.08
C GLN A 194 15.00 -3.92 -12.05
N LEU A 195 15.26 -5.02 -11.32
CA LEU A 195 14.36 -6.16 -11.22
C LEU A 195 13.07 -5.82 -10.46
N HIS A 196 13.14 -5.03 -9.40
CA HIS A 196 11.94 -4.68 -8.64
C HIS A 196 11.05 -3.69 -9.41
N LEU A 197 11.60 -2.81 -10.26
CA LEU A 197 10.80 -2.08 -11.25
C LEU A 197 10.10 -3.05 -12.22
N CYS A 198 10.77 -4.12 -12.67
CA CYS A 198 10.11 -5.14 -13.49
C CYS A 198 8.96 -5.85 -12.75
N VAL A 199 9.11 -6.11 -11.44
CA VAL A 199 8.05 -6.70 -10.60
C VAL A 199 6.87 -5.73 -10.44
N ILE A 200 7.13 -4.45 -10.14
CA ILE A 200 6.10 -3.40 -10.03
C ILE A 200 5.29 -3.31 -11.33
N TYR A 201 5.94 -3.14 -12.49
CA TYR A 201 5.19 -2.99 -13.74
C TYR A 201 4.53 -4.29 -14.19
N PHE A 202 5.13 -5.45 -13.97
CA PHE A 202 4.49 -6.73 -14.28
C PHE A 202 3.18 -6.90 -13.50
N TRP A 203 3.17 -6.69 -12.18
CA TRP A 203 1.94 -6.79 -11.39
C TRP A 203 0.96 -5.63 -11.64
N ALA A 204 1.46 -4.43 -11.90
CA ALA A 204 0.62 -3.29 -12.27
C ALA A 204 -0.12 -3.51 -13.61
N GLY A 205 0.54 -4.11 -14.61
CA GLY A 205 -0.10 -4.48 -15.88
C GLY A 205 -0.96 -5.74 -15.79
N PHE A 206 -0.49 -6.78 -15.08
CA PHE A 206 -1.20 -8.05 -14.95
C PHE A 206 -2.49 -7.93 -14.12
N SER A 207 -2.53 -7.05 -13.12
CA SER A 207 -3.77 -6.72 -12.41
C SER A 207 -4.79 -6.00 -13.31
N LYS A 208 -4.34 -5.07 -14.19
CA LYS A 208 -5.20 -4.41 -15.18
C LYS A 208 -5.78 -5.36 -16.21
N LEU A 209 -5.02 -6.35 -16.68
CA LEU A 209 -5.51 -7.38 -17.61
C LEU A 209 -6.76 -8.14 -17.09
N LYS A 210 -6.93 -8.23 -15.76
CA LYS A 210 -8.12 -8.85 -15.13
C LYS A 210 -9.36 -7.94 -15.09
N GLY A 211 -9.21 -6.64 -15.28
CA GLY A 211 -10.30 -5.66 -15.14
C GLY A 211 -10.98 -5.34 -16.47
N THR A 212 -12.28 -5.64 -16.59
CA THR A 212 -13.09 -5.32 -17.79
C THR A 212 -13.02 -3.84 -18.17
N THR A 213 -13.04 -2.95 -17.17
CA THR A 213 -12.93 -1.49 -17.34
C THR A 213 -11.63 -1.02 -17.99
N TRP A 214 -10.55 -1.81 -17.95
CA TRP A 214 -9.31 -1.51 -18.65
C TRP A 214 -9.38 -1.85 -20.14
N TRP A 215 -10.14 -2.89 -20.51
CA TRP A 215 -10.39 -3.29 -21.90
C TRP A 215 -11.44 -2.40 -22.60
N THR A 216 -12.40 -1.86 -21.87
CA THR A 216 -13.35 -0.85 -22.40
C THR A 216 -12.76 0.56 -22.44
N GLY A 217 -11.62 0.80 -21.78
CA GLY A 217 -11.01 2.12 -21.60
C GLY A 217 -11.66 2.97 -20.49
N GLU A 218 -12.76 2.48 -19.90
CA GLU A 218 -13.50 3.16 -18.82
C GLU A 218 -12.61 3.46 -17.61
N ALA A 219 -11.67 2.57 -17.25
CA ALA A 219 -10.75 2.79 -16.13
C ALA A 219 -9.85 4.02 -16.33
N MET A 220 -9.44 4.30 -17.57
CA MET A 220 -8.66 5.51 -17.91
C MET A 220 -9.56 6.75 -17.92
N TRP A 221 -10.80 6.62 -18.40
CA TRP A 221 -11.77 7.71 -18.33
C TRP A 221 -12.16 8.06 -16.87
N SER A 222 -12.42 7.07 -16.03
CA SER A 222 -12.71 7.25 -14.59
C SER A 222 -11.53 7.83 -13.82
N ALA A 223 -10.29 7.58 -14.25
CA ALA A 223 -9.14 8.29 -13.71
C ALA A 223 -9.15 9.76 -14.16
N ILE A 224 -9.25 10.02 -15.46
CA ILE A 224 -9.23 11.37 -16.08
C ILE A 224 -10.34 12.28 -15.52
N ALA A 225 -11.56 11.76 -15.38
CA ALA A 225 -12.71 12.52 -14.91
C ALA A 225 -12.78 12.68 -13.38
N ASN A 226 -11.81 12.14 -12.62
CA ASN A 226 -11.81 12.25 -11.16
C ASN A 226 -11.25 13.60 -10.70
N GLN A 227 -12.18 14.52 -10.38
CA GLN A 227 -11.87 15.90 -9.98
C GLN A 227 -10.98 16.00 -8.73
N GLU A 228 -11.02 15.03 -7.82
CA GLU A 228 -10.19 15.00 -6.60
C GLU A 228 -8.69 14.82 -6.90
N TYR A 229 -8.34 14.22 -8.04
CA TYR A 229 -6.95 14.02 -8.47
C TYR A 229 -6.54 14.94 -9.63
N GLN A 230 -7.49 15.55 -10.34
CA GLN A 230 -7.23 16.30 -11.56
C GLN A 230 -6.56 17.67 -11.28
N THR A 231 -5.33 17.86 -11.78
CA THR A 231 -4.57 19.13 -11.70
C THR A 231 -4.78 20.04 -12.92
N ILE A 232 -5.10 19.45 -14.07
CA ILE A 232 -5.36 20.16 -15.34
C ILE A 232 -6.64 19.57 -15.93
N ASP A 233 -7.58 20.40 -16.36
CA ASP A 233 -8.85 19.90 -16.90
C ASP A 233 -8.67 19.10 -18.20
N LEU A 234 -8.96 17.81 -18.12
CA LEU A 234 -8.92 16.81 -19.16
C LEU A 234 -10.31 16.22 -19.44
N THR A 235 -11.38 16.73 -18.83
CA THR A 235 -12.75 16.27 -19.08
C THR A 235 -13.20 16.47 -20.53
N TRP A 236 -12.55 17.37 -21.28
CA TRP A 236 -12.75 17.51 -22.73
C TRP A 236 -12.44 16.23 -23.53
N LEU A 237 -11.68 15.26 -22.98
CA LEU A 237 -11.48 13.96 -23.63
C LEU A 237 -12.77 13.12 -23.73
N ALA A 238 -13.87 13.51 -23.05
CA ALA A 238 -15.21 12.96 -23.28
C ALA A 238 -15.64 13.04 -24.75
N TRP A 239 -15.20 14.07 -25.48
CA TRP A 239 -15.50 14.27 -26.91
C TRP A 239 -14.61 13.43 -27.84
N VAL A 240 -13.56 12.78 -27.31
CA VAL A 240 -12.63 11.91 -28.04
C VAL A 240 -12.35 10.63 -27.24
N PRO A 241 -13.36 9.79 -26.93
CA PRO A 241 -13.23 8.65 -26.01
C PRO A 241 -12.28 7.54 -26.51
N TRP A 242 -11.92 7.56 -27.80
CA TRP A 242 -10.86 6.70 -28.35
C TRP A 242 -9.47 7.03 -27.79
N VAL A 243 -9.24 8.25 -27.26
CA VAL A 243 -7.96 8.65 -26.67
C VAL A 243 -7.75 8.02 -25.28
N PRO A 244 -8.67 8.12 -24.29
CA PRO A 244 -8.58 7.33 -23.06
C PRO A 244 -8.48 5.81 -23.31
N PHE A 245 -9.24 5.28 -24.27
CA PHE A 245 -9.17 3.88 -24.69
C PHE A 245 -7.76 3.50 -25.20
N LEU A 246 -7.16 4.30 -26.07
CA LEU A 246 -5.81 4.08 -26.59
C LEU A 246 -4.76 4.17 -25.48
N ILE A 247 -4.87 5.15 -24.58
CA ILE A 247 -3.96 5.32 -23.45
C ILE A 247 -4.03 4.09 -22.53
N ALA A 248 -5.23 3.59 -22.20
CA ALA A 248 -5.40 2.37 -21.40
C ALA A 248 -4.64 1.18 -22.00
N HIS A 249 -4.84 0.89 -23.30
CA HIS A 249 -4.19 -0.22 -23.98
C HIS A 249 -2.67 -0.04 -24.10
N VAL A 250 -2.19 1.18 -24.37
CA VAL A 250 -0.76 1.50 -24.42
C VAL A 250 -0.12 1.34 -23.03
N THR A 251 -0.78 1.76 -21.95
CA THR A 251 -0.30 1.56 -20.57
C THR A 251 -0.19 0.06 -20.25
N ILE A 252 -1.23 -0.73 -20.48
CA ILE A 252 -1.24 -2.18 -20.19
C ILE A 252 -0.12 -2.88 -20.98
N ALA A 253 -0.01 -2.62 -22.29
CA ALA A 253 1.03 -3.21 -23.12
C ALA A 253 2.44 -2.79 -22.67
N TRP A 254 2.63 -1.50 -22.35
CA TRP A 254 3.92 -1.01 -21.86
C TRP A 254 4.30 -1.66 -20.52
N GLU A 255 3.39 -1.71 -19.55
CA GLU A 255 3.63 -2.30 -18.21
C GLU A 255 3.98 -3.79 -18.30
N VAL A 256 3.16 -4.57 -19.02
CA VAL A 256 3.34 -6.03 -19.18
C VAL A 256 4.63 -6.35 -19.93
N PHE A 257 4.97 -5.62 -21.01
CA PHE A 257 6.18 -5.89 -21.78
C PHE A 257 7.44 -5.19 -21.26
N PHE A 258 7.34 -4.24 -20.31
CA PHE A 258 8.51 -3.56 -19.74
C PHE A 258 9.53 -4.56 -19.19
N CYS A 259 9.06 -5.55 -18.42
CA CYS A 259 9.91 -6.51 -17.71
C CYS A 259 10.80 -7.36 -18.63
N VAL A 260 10.42 -7.49 -19.92
CA VAL A 260 11.21 -8.19 -20.96
C VAL A 260 11.97 -7.19 -21.84
N LEU A 261 11.29 -6.18 -22.38
CA LEU A 261 11.84 -5.34 -23.45
C LEU A 261 12.83 -4.28 -22.93
N VAL A 262 12.80 -3.93 -21.64
CA VAL A 262 13.79 -3.02 -21.02
C VAL A 262 15.23 -3.60 -21.06
N TRP A 263 15.39 -4.91 -21.14
CA TRP A 263 16.72 -5.54 -21.22
C TRP A 263 17.36 -5.35 -22.60
N ASN A 264 16.56 -5.37 -23.67
CA ASN A 264 17.01 -5.17 -25.05
C ASN A 264 17.62 -3.77 -25.24
N ARG A 265 18.85 -3.71 -25.77
CA ARG A 265 19.61 -2.45 -25.92
C ARG A 265 18.96 -1.42 -26.86
N LEU A 266 18.14 -1.86 -27.82
CA LEU A 266 17.43 -1.00 -28.76
C LEU A 266 16.09 -0.49 -28.20
N LEU A 267 15.35 -1.35 -27.50
CA LEU A 267 14.01 -1.03 -26.98
C LEU A 267 14.06 -0.33 -25.61
N ARG A 268 15.10 -0.55 -24.80
CA ARG A 268 15.31 0.14 -23.52
C ARG A 268 15.11 1.66 -23.56
N PRO A 269 15.76 2.44 -24.46
CA PRO A 269 15.54 3.89 -24.49
C PRO A 269 14.08 4.27 -24.77
N ILE A 270 13.36 3.49 -25.58
CA ILE A 270 11.93 3.71 -25.86
C ILE A 270 11.10 3.41 -24.61
N MET A 271 11.33 2.24 -23.97
CA MET A 271 10.61 1.85 -22.75
C MET A 271 10.83 2.83 -21.60
N LEU A 272 12.06 3.31 -21.38
CA LEU A 272 12.36 4.31 -20.36
C LEU A 272 11.82 5.70 -20.72
N PHE A 273 11.74 6.06 -22.00
CA PHE A 273 11.15 7.33 -22.44
C PHE A 273 9.63 7.32 -22.24
N MET A 274 8.93 6.29 -22.72
CA MET A 274 7.49 6.11 -22.48
C MET A 274 7.18 6.09 -20.99
N GLY A 275 7.95 5.34 -20.21
CA GLY A 275 7.78 5.25 -18.77
C GLY A 275 8.04 6.55 -18.01
N ALA A 276 8.99 7.38 -18.47
CA ALA A 276 9.24 8.70 -17.89
C ALA A 276 8.15 9.70 -18.32
N MET A 277 7.70 9.66 -19.58
CA MET A 277 6.58 10.47 -20.05
C MET A 277 5.29 10.14 -19.27
N MET A 278 5.01 8.85 -19.04
CA MET A 278 3.87 8.39 -18.26
C MET A 278 3.90 8.95 -16.83
N HIS A 279 5.03 8.80 -16.12
CA HIS A 279 5.16 9.27 -14.73
C HIS A 279 5.22 10.80 -14.58
N ILE A 280 5.80 11.51 -15.56
CA ILE A 280 5.73 12.98 -15.61
C ILE A 280 4.30 13.43 -15.91
N GLY A 281 3.56 12.71 -16.76
CA GLY A 281 2.13 12.93 -16.99
C GLY A 281 1.27 12.68 -15.75
N ILE A 282 1.57 11.62 -14.99
CA ILE A 282 0.92 11.34 -13.69
C ILE A 282 1.14 12.49 -12.70
N GLY A 283 2.34 13.08 -12.67
CA GLY A 283 2.59 14.30 -11.89
C GLY A 283 1.81 15.51 -12.42
N ALA A 284 1.93 15.81 -13.71
CA ALA A 284 1.41 17.03 -14.32
C ALA A 284 -0.12 17.10 -14.43
N PHE A 285 -0.78 15.98 -14.71
CA PHE A 285 -2.23 15.92 -14.93
C PHE A 285 -2.99 15.45 -13.69
N PHE A 286 -2.39 14.59 -12.85
CA PHE A 286 -3.05 13.96 -11.70
C PHE A 286 -2.44 14.32 -10.33
N GLY A 287 -1.67 15.42 -10.26
CA GLY A 287 -1.12 16.00 -9.02
C GLY A 287 -0.03 15.19 -8.30
N MET A 288 0.09 13.90 -8.61
CA MET A 288 0.96 12.91 -7.96
C MET A 288 2.44 13.05 -8.35
N TRP A 289 2.95 14.28 -8.32
CA TRP A 289 4.33 14.63 -8.66
C TRP A 289 5.36 13.82 -7.87
N THR A 290 5.12 13.56 -6.59
CA THR A 290 6.04 12.84 -5.71
C THR A 290 6.25 11.40 -6.18
N PHE A 291 5.16 10.68 -6.48
CA PHE A 291 5.19 9.34 -7.07
C PHE A 291 5.82 9.35 -8.47
N GLY A 292 5.40 10.28 -9.33
CA GLY A 292 5.95 10.41 -10.69
C GLY A 292 7.46 10.67 -10.69
N LEU A 293 7.95 11.49 -9.76
CA LEU A 293 9.38 11.80 -9.60
C LEU A 293 10.17 10.59 -9.08
N ILE A 294 9.74 9.92 -8.00
CA ILE A 294 10.52 8.78 -7.46
C ILE A 294 10.61 7.62 -8.46
N MET A 295 9.52 7.33 -9.19
CA MET A 295 9.54 6.33 -10.27
C MET A 295 10.45 6.75 -11.43
N THR A 296 10.45 8.04 -11.79
CA THR A 296 11.35 8.59 -12.82
C THR A 296 12.82 8.54 -12.39
N PHE A 297 13.11 8.74 -11.10
CA PHE A 297 14.46 8.61 -10.55
C PHE A 297 14.93 7.15 -10.50
N ALA A 298 14.03 6.20 -10.23
CA ALA A 298 14.36 4.77 -10.24
C ALA A 298 14.84 4.28 -11.63
N TYR A 299 14.35 4.86 -12.73
CA TYR A 299 14.85 4.56 -14.09
C TYR A 299 16.35 4.86 -14.30
N LEU A 300 16.98 5.70 -13.47
CA LEU A 300 18.43 5.92 -13.51
C LEU A 300 19.22 4.62 -13.29
N ALA A 301 18.63 3.62 -12.63
CA ALA A 301 19.21 2.29 -12.48
C ALA A 301 19.54 1.62 -13.84
N TYR A 302 18.75 1.89 -14.88
CA TYR A 302 18.97 1.39 -16.24
C TYR A 302 19.94 2.23 -17.07
N GLY A 303 20.41 3.36 -16.51
CA GLY A 303 21.30 4.32 -17.15
C GLY A 303 22.67 3.75 -17.50
N ASN A 304 23.28 4.27 -18.57
CA ASN A 304 24.65 3.92 -18.91
C ASN A 304 25.63 4.72 -18.05
N GLU A 305 26.30 4.02 -17.11
CA GLU A 305 27.32 4.53 -16.19
C GLU A 305 28.28 5.54 -16.83
N THR A 306 28.89 5.20 -17.98
CA THR A 306 29.93 6.03 -18.62
C THR A 306 29.35 7.26 -19.31
N LYS A 307 28.15 7.17 -19.88
CA LYS A 307 27.42 8.33 -20.43
C LYS A 307 27.00 9.28 -19.31
N TRP A 308 26.51 8.75 -18.18
CA TRP A 308 26.13 9.57 -17.03
C TRP A 308 27.35 10.23 -16.37
N ARG A 309 28.46 9.53 -16.14
CA ARG A 309 29.71 10.15 -15.67
C ARG A 309 30.14 11.31 -16.56
N ARG A 310 30.22 11.09 -17.89
CA ARG A 310 30.56 12.16 -18.86
C ARG A 310 29.59 13.35 -18.82
N ARG A 311 28.30 13.14 -18.55
CA ARG A 311 27.32 14.24 -18.38
C ARG A 311 27.52 14.98 -17.05
N ILE A 312 27.63 14.26 -15.95
CA ILE A 312 27.72 14.85 -14.60
C ILE A 312 29.05 15.61 -14.43
N THR A 313 30.18 15.08 -14.90
CA THR A 313 31.47 15.83 -14.91
C THR A 313 31.42 17.10 -15.76
N ARG A 314 30.64 17.12 -16.86
CA ARG A 314 30.45 18.31 -17.71
C ARG A 314 29.52 19.36 -17.10
N ALA A 315 28.51 18.94 -16.35
CA ALA A 315 27.62 19.84 -15.62
C ALA A 315 28.33 20.42 -14.39
N LEU A 316 28.97 19.55 -13.61
CA LEU A 316 29.66 19.89 -12.37
C LEU A 316 31.15 20.21 -12.62
N LYS A 317 31.47 21.11 -13.56
CA LYS A 317 32.85 21.50 -13.90
C LYS A 317 33.72 21.95 -12.71
N ARG A 318 33.11 22.35 -11.58
CA ARG A 318 33.78 22.74 -10.33
C ARG A 318 34.00 21.58 -9.34
N LEU A 319 33.32 20.45 -9.54
CA LEU A 319 33.50 19.23 -8.76
C LEU A 319 34.22 18.21 -9.63
N GLU A 320 35.54 18.22 -9.57
CA GLU A 320 36.38 17.20 -10.21
C GLU A 320 36.02 15.84 -9.60
N LEU A 321 35.18 15.08 -10.30
CA LEU A 321 34.73 13.77 -9.84
C LEU A 321 35.90 12.79 -9.88
N PRO A 322 36.15 12.00 -8.82
CA PRO A 322 37.24 11.04 -8.78
C PRO A 322 37.15 10.06 -9.94
N GLU A 323 38.24 9.83 -10.66
CA GLU A 323 38.26 8.86 -11.74
C GLU A 323 38.02 7.44 -11.20
N PRO A 324 37.21 6.62 -11.90
CA PRO A 324 36.99 5.25 -11.49
C PRO A 324 38.24 4.42 -11.78
N ILE A 325 38.74 3.68 -10.79
CA ILE A 325 39.91 2.81 -10.97
C ILE A 325 39.62 1.82 -12.12
N PRO A 326 40.47 1.72 -13.15
CA PRO A 326 40.33 0.71 -14.19
C PRO A 326 40.57 -0.67 -13.59
N ILE A 327 39.69 -1.62 -13.90
CA ILE A 327 39.89 -3.03 -13.52
C ILE A 327 40.90 -3.61 -14.51
N THR A 328 42.18 -3.47 -14.21
CA THR A 328 43.25 -4.23 -14.88
C THR A 328 42.98 -5.72 -14.65
N GLY A 329 43.16 -6.54 -15.69
CA GLY A 329 42.71 -7.94 -15.73
C GLY A 329 43.54 -8.93 -14.91
N THR A 330 43.76 -8.66 -13.63
CA THR A 330 44.44 -9.55 -12.67
C THR A 330 43.71 -9.55 -11.33
N ASN A 331 43.81 -10.66 -10.58
CA ASN A 331 43.24 -10.83 -9.22
C ASN A 331 41.70 -10.87 -9.13
N LEU A 332 41.02 -11.53 -10.07
CA LEU A 332 39.61 -11.95 -9.93
C LEU A 332 39.46 -13.38 -9.34
N MET A 333 40.56 -13.93 -8.82
CA MET A 333 40.62 -15.08 -7.92
C MET A 333 41.42 -14.67 -6.67
N THR A 334 41.09 -15.26 -5.52
CA THR A 334 41.55 -14.91 -4.15
C THR A 334 41.10 -13.54 -3.61
N SER A 335 39.83 -13.44 -3.21
CA SER A 335 39.37 -12.46 -2.22
C SER A 335 38.31 -13.08 -1.30
N THR A 336 38.66 -14.20 -0.66
CA THR A 336 37.82 -14.96 0.30
C THR A 336 38.48 -15.07 1.68
N ALA A 337 39.65 -14.44 1.87
CA ALA A 337 40.40 -14.42 3.11
C ALA A 337 41.00 -13.03 3.34
N ALA A 338 40.25 -12.17 4.03
CA ALA A 338 40.70 -10.87 4.51
C ALA A 338 40.27 -10.67 5.98
N ASN A 339 40.39 -11.73 6.78
CA ASN A 339 40.39 -11.59 8.24
C ASN A 339 41.63 -10.77 8.64
N ALA A 340 41.48 -9.93 9.66
CA ALA A 340 42.54 -9.01 10.07
C ALA A 340 43.73 -9.75 10.68
N ALA A 341 44.86 -9.72 9.97
CA ALA A 341 46.18 -9.90 10.55
C ALA A 341 46.94 -8.56 10.44
N LEU A 342 47.36 -8.00 11.57
CA LEU A 342 48.20 -6.80 11.59
C LEU A 342 49.62 -7.18 11.15
N PRO A 343 50.28 -6.40 10.28
CA PRO A 343 51.64 -6.70 9.86
C PRO A 343 52.65 -6.35 10.98
N GLU A 344 53.48 -7.31 11.36
CA GLU A 344 54.64 -7.05 12.23
C GLU A 344 55.73 -6.25 11.48
N PRO A 345 56.45 -5.34 12.15
CA PRO A 345 57.49 -4.53 11.53
C PRO A 345 58.75 -5.37 11.28
N THR A 346 58.95 -5.81 10.03
CA THR A 346 60.18 -6.54 9.63
C THR A 346 61.38 -5.60 9.60
N ILE A 347 62.28 -5.70 10.58
CA ILE A 347 63.51 -4.91 10.65
C ILE A 347 64.49 -5.37 9.57
N SER A 348 64.76 -4.52 8.58
CA SER A 348 65.76 -4.79 7.54
C SER A 348 67.18 -4.74 8.10
N ARG A 349 67.92 -5.85 7.97
CA ARG A 349 69.35 -5.93 8.30
C ARG A 349 70.19 -5.72 7.04
N SER A 350 70.74 -4.51 6.85
CA SER A 350 71.93 -4.35 6.00
C SER A 350 72.71 -3.07 6.32
N ARG A 351 74.05 -3.23 6.44
CA ARG A 351 75.09 -2.17 6.48
C ARG A 351 75.02 -1.18 7.64
N LEU A 352 75.95 -1.35 8.58
CA LEU A 352 77.00 -0.35 8.80
C LEU A 352 78.18 -1.00 9.54
N ASP A 353 79.23 -1.36 8.79
CA ASP A 353 80.52 -1.71 9.36
C ASP A 353 81.33 -0.43 9.63
N GLN A 354 81.56 -0.10 10.91
CA GLN A 354 82.83 0.48 11.37
C GLN A 354 82.90 0.45 12.92
N PRO A 355 84.01 0.01 13.53
CA PRO A 355 84.13 -0.12 14.98
C PRO A 355 84.91 1.05 15.62
N HIS A 356 84.46 1.56 16.78
CA HIS A 356 85.34 2.29 17.72
C HIS A 356 84.83 2.25 19.18
N SER A 357 85.75 1.87 20.09
CA SER A 357 85.90 2.25 21.51
C SER A 357 84.69 2.31 22.47
N ASP A 358 84.83 1.56 23.58
CA ASP A 358 84.63 1.96 25.00
C ASP A 358 83.32 2.70 25.39
N PHE A 359 82.51 2.18 26.32
CA PHE A 359 82.86 2.21 27.75
C PHE A 359 82.15 1.11 28.60
N SER A 360 82.20 1.22 29.94
CA SER A 360 81.76 0.19 30.90
C SER A 360 80.81 0.71 32.01
N ARG A 361 80.21 -0.23 32.77
CA ARG A 361 79.47 -0.06 34.05
C ARG A 361 78.07 0.60 33.96
N SER A 362 77.13 0.40 34.90
CA SER A 362 76.90 -0.69 35.89
C SER A 362 75.55 -0.55 36.63
N SER A 363 74.95 -1.69 37.01
CA SER A 363 74.19 -1.96 38.27
C SER A 363 72.94 -1.17 38.70
N SER A 364 72.07 -1.87 39.46
CA SER A 364 71.06 -1.34 40.41
C SER A 364 69.74 -0.81 39.81
N THR A 365 68.53 -1.02 40.37
CA THR A 365 68.11 -1.81 41.57
C THR A 365 66.65 -2.30 41.43
N ALA A 366 66.27 -3.35 42.17
CA ALA A 366 64.89 -3.81 42.47
C ALA A 366 64.66 -3.69 44.02
N PRO A 367 63.59 -4.19 44.68
CA PRO A 367 62.31 -4.82 44.28
C PRO A 367 61.13 -3.83 44.47
N SER A 368 59.83 -4.12 44.73
CA SER A 368 58.99 -5.31 45.07
C SER A 368 57.51 -5.00 44.69
N SER A 369 56.43 -5.76 44.99
CA SER A 369 56.21 -7.00 45.77
C SER A 369 55.07 -7.88 45.18
N LEU A 370 55.04 -9.14 45.58
CA LEU A 370 54.01 -10.19 45.34
C LEU A 370 53.17 -10.39 46.64
N PRO A 371 52.02 -11.12 46.72
CA PRO A 371 51.86 -12.52 46.25
C PRO A 371 50.47 -13.11 45.86
N LEU A 372 50.53 -14.31 45.24
CA LEU A 372 49.75 -15.59 45.34
C LEU A 372 48.30 -15.62 45.93
N THR A 373 47.39 -16.59 45.65
CA THR A 373 47.53 -17.99 45.11
C THR A 373 46.24 -18.56 44.44
N THR A 374 46.36 -19.74 43.83
CA THR A 374 45.35 -20.66 43.21
C THR A 374 44.80 -21.70 44.25
N PRO A 375 44.21 -22.93 43.97
CA PRO A 375 43.81 -23.63 42.71
C PRO A 375 42.51 -24.53 42.71
N SER A 376 42.23 -25.18 41.55
CA SER A 376 41.55 -26.51 41.37
C SER A 376 40.00 -26.63 41.55
N THR A 377 39.26 -27.67 41.08
CA THR A 377 39.62 -29.02 40.54
C THR A 377 38.59 -29.63 39.51
N VAL A 378 39.10 -30.21 38.41
CA VAL A 378 38.67 -31.40 37.57
C VAL A 378 37.19 -31.88 37.41
N ALA A 379 36.77 -32.17 36.15
CA ALA A 379 36.01 -33.34 35.62
C ALA A 379 35.04 -32.99 34.44
N SER A 380 34.61 -33.85 33.49
CA SER A 380 35.26 -34.96 32.72
C SER A 380 34.29 -35.53 31.65
N MET A 381 34.69 -35.65 30.36
CA MET A 381 34.23 -36.65 29.34
C MET A 381 32.72 -36.74 28.97
N ASP A 382 32.27 -37.22 27.80
CA ASP A 382 32.93 -37.57 26.52
C ASP A 382 31.96 -37.41 25.32
N ALA A 383 32.41 -37.68 24.09
CA ALA A 383 31.59 -37.59 22.86
C ALA A 383 31.27 -38.95 22.20
N SER A 384 30.10 -39.11 21.56
CA SER A 384 29.91 -40.03 20.41
C SER A 384 28.55 -39.91 19.70
N SER A 385 28.60 -39.99 18.37
CA SER A 385 27.71 -40.75 17.44
C SER A 385 27.18 -39.93 16.25
N ALA A 386 27.05 -40.59 15.08
CA ALA A 386 26.72 -39.93 13.82
C ALA A 386 26.15 -40.90 12.76
N THR A 387 25.35 -40.35 11.83
CA THR A 387 24.94 -40.96 10.53
C THR A 387 23.94 -42.16 10.62
N PRO A 388 23.45 -42.75 9.50
CA PRO A 388 22.27 -42.24 8.79
C PRO A 388 21.26 -43.35 8.37
N ILE A 389 20.14 -43.00 7.71
CA ILE A 389 19.30 -43.82 6.78
C ILE A 389 18.02 -43.02 6.42
N ALA A 390 17.22 -43.33 5.38
CA ALA A 390 17.45 -43.50 3.94
C ALA A 390 16.08 -43.65 3.24
N ALA A 391 15.95 -43.16 2.00
CA ALA A 391 14.72 -42.88 1.27
C ALA A 391 13.68 -44.03 1.07
N SER A 392 12.41 -43.64 1.06
CA SER A 392 11.38 -44.16 0.13
C SER A 392 10.28 -43.11 -0.10
N LYS A 393 9.37 -43.24 -1.06
CA LYS A 393 9.46 -43.13 -2.54
C LYS A 393 7.99 -43.09 -3.06
N ASP A 394 7.77 -42.38 -4.18
CA ASP A 394 6.68 -42.54 -5.15
C ASP A 394 5.25 -41.96 -4.90
N VAL A 395 4.79 -41.14 -5.87
CA VAL A 395 3.39 -40.80 -6.26
C VAL A 395 2.58 -39.88 -5.31
N SER A 396 1.77 -38.88 -5.73
CA SER A 396 1.30 -38.43 -7.07
C SER A 396 1.37 -36.89 -7.23
N ALA A 397 0.91 -36.37 -8.38
CA ALA A 397 0.66 -34.94 -8.62
C ALA A 397 -0.77 -34.51 -8.20
N GLY A 398 -0.94 -33.22 -7.87
CA GLY A 398 -2.25 -32.60 -7.60
C GLY A 398 -2.13 -31.16 -7.06
N ASP A 399 -2.74 -30.22 -7.77
CA ASP A 399 -3.30 -28.91 -7.38
C ASP A 399 -2.65 -28.07 -6.26
N ALA A 400 -2.08 -26.92 -6.67
CA ALA A 400 -1.73 -25.83 -5.76
C ALA A 400 -2.93 -24.89 -5.56
N VAL A 401 -3.64 -25.05 -4.44
CA VAL A 401 -4.79 -24.21 -4.05
C VAL A 401 -4.31 -22.88 -3.43
N ALA A 402 -5.01 -21.79 -3.72
CA ALA A 402 -4.73 -20.47 -3.16
C ALA A 402 -5.30 -20.31 -1.73
N PRO A 403 -4.69 -19.47 -0.86
CA PRO A 403 -5.24 -19.22 0.48
C PRO A 403 -6.49 -18.32 0.39
N GLU A 404 -7.57 -18.73 1.05
CA GLU A 404 -8.83 -17.99 1.10
C GLU A 404 -9.45 -18.06 2.51
N ALA A 405 -10.20 -17.00 2.87
CA ALA A 405 -11.12 -16.86 4.00
C ALA A 405 -10.60 -17.06 5.45
N GLU A 406 -10.69 -15.98 6.23
CA GLU A 406 -10.59 -15.99 7.70
C GLU A 406 -11.79 -16.72 8.33
N GLN A 407 -11.57 -17.47 9.40
CA GLN A 407 -12.62 -18.24 10.08
C GLN A 407 -13.01 -17.58 11.41
N TYR A 408 -14.11 -16.82 11.41
CA TYR A 408 -14.53 -15.99 12.55
C TYR A 408 -15.33 -16.78 13.60
N ALA A 409 -14.85 -16.81 14.86
CA ALA A 409 -15.55 -17.42 15.99
C ALA A 409 -16.36 -16.37 16.80
N PRO A 410 -17.50 -16.71 17.40
CA PRO A 410 -18.37 -15.74 18.09
C PRO A 410 -17.88 -15.40 19.52
N PRO A 411 -17.99 -14.13 19.97
CA PRO A 411 -17.69 -13.74 21.35
C PRO A 411 -18.80 -14.12 22.33
N VAL A 412 -18.42 -14.42 23.58
CA VAL A 412 -19.32 -14.81 24.68
C VAL A 412 -19.83 -13.57 25.45
N SER A 413 -21.08 -13.61 25.90
CA SER A 413 -21.72 -12.53 26.68
C SER A 413 -21.15 -12.39 28.10
N GLY A 414 -20.93 -11.15 28.59
CA GLY A 414 -20.18 -10.94 29.84
C GLY A 414 -20.22 -9.56 30.50
N LYS A 415 -21.42 -9.02 30.80
CA LYS A 415 -21.72 -7.97 31.82
C LYS A 415 -21.04 -6.58 31.72
N SER A 416 -21.86 -5.54 31.66
CA SER A 416 -21.51 -4.16 32.03
C SER A 416 -21.24 -4.00 33.54
N PRO A 417 -20.61 -2.88 33.93
CA PRO A 417 -21.15 -2.05 35.01
C PRO A 417 -21.49 -0.63 34.55
N GLN A 418 -22.40 0.02 35.27
CA GLN A 418 -22.76 1.43 35.10
C GLN A 418 -21.76 2.31 35.86
N HIS A 419 -21.52 3.54 35.39
CA HIS A 419 -21.50 4.70 36.27
C HIS A 419 -21.80 5.98 35.45
N ALA A 420 -22.56 6.89 36.04
CA ALA A 420 -22.92 8.16 35.43
C ALA A 420 -22.37 9.33 36.28
N THR A 421 -22.00 10.42 35.60
CA THR A 421 -21.80 11.74 36.17
C THR A 421 -22.28 12.79 35.17
N SER A 422 -22.84 13.88 35.69
CA SER A 422 -23.54 14.92 34.92
C SER A 422 -22.88 16.29 35.12
N TYR A 423 -23.50 17.33 34.52
CA TYR A 423 -23.14 18.75 34.54
C TYR A 423 -21.96 19.15 33.61
N GLY A 424 -22.01 20.29 32.93
CA GLY A 424 -23.10 21.30 32.92
C GLY A 424 -22.98 22.36 31.82
N LEU A 425 -24.06 23.12 31.63
CA LEU A 425 -24.17 24.25 30.69
C LEU A 425 -23.92 25.58 31.42
N THR A 426 -22.91 26.34 30.96
CA THR A 426 -22.72 27.82 31.06
C THR A 426 -21.37 28.16 30.38
N GLU A 427 -21.06 29.34 29.84
CA GLU A 427 -21.82 30.56 29.55
C GLU A 427 -21.14 31.34 28.41
N ARG A 428 -21.83 32.33 27.82
CA ARG A 428 -21.23 33.37 26.96
C ARG A 428 -21.21 34.70 27.72
N PRO A 429 -20.08 35.45 27.72
CA PRO A 429 -20.11 36.90 27.86
C PRO A 429 -20.61 37.55 26.56
N ALA A 430 -21.12 38.78 26.66
CA ALA A 430 -21.48 39.63 25.53
C ALA A 430 -20.74 40.97 25.62
N GLU A 431 -20.53 41.62 24.47
CA GLU A 431 -20.17 43.05 24.39
C GLU A 431 -21.22 43.78 23.54
N THR A 432 -21.43 45.08 23.82
CA THR A 432 -22.60 45.83 23.36
C THR A 432 -22.27 47.24 22.88
N ALA A 433 -22.66 47.55 21.64
CA ALA A 433 -22.91 48.89 21.09
C ALA A 433 -23.88 48.69 19.89
N THR A 434 -25.09 49.28 19.82
CA THR A 434 -25.43 50.69 19.54
C THR A 434 -24.78 51.23 18.25
N ASP A 435 -25.49 51.84 17.29
CA ASP A 435 -26.80 52.52 17.39
C ASP A 435 -27.62 52.56 16.06
N ALA A 436 -28.86 53.02 16.17
CA ALA A 436 -29.86 53.48 15.20
C ALA A 436 -29.63 53.38 13.67
N GLY A 437 -30.66 52.90 12.95
CA GLY A 437 -30.84 53.09 11.51
C GLY A 437 -32.15 52.50 10.98
N SER A 438 -33.22 53.31 10.87
CA SER A 438 -34.53 52.85 10.38
C SER A 438 -34.88 53.44 9.01
N VAL A 439 -35.27 52.57 8.08
CA VAL A 439 -35.94 52.91 6.80
C VAL A 439 -37.00 51.83 6.54
N THR A 440 -38.17 52.22 6.05
CA THR A 440 -39.33 51.35 5.84
C THR A 440 -39.55 51.02 4.36
N SER A 441 -40.33 49.95 4.10
CA SER A 441 -40.95 49.55 2.81
C SER A 441 -39.99 49.24 1.64
N SER A 442 -40.31 48.33 0.72
CA SER A 442 -41.32 47.26 0.67
C SER A 442 -41.07 46.42 -0.58
N ASP A 443 -41.34 45.11 -0.55
CA ASP A 443 -42.02 44.40 -1.64
C ASP A 443 -42.28 42.93 -1.21
N ASP A 444 -43.55 42.53 -1.26
CA ASP A 444 -43.97 41.18 -0.91
C ASP A 444 -43.89 40.24 -2.13
N THR A 445 -43.18 39.13 -1.98
CA THR A 445 -43.36 37.95 -2.85
C THR A 445 -43.65 36.74 -1.98
N HIS A 446 -44.91 36.31 -1.97
CA HIS A 446 -45.33 35.08 -1.31
C HIS A 446 -44.76 33.87 -2.07
N GLU A 447 -43.75 33.23 -1.51
CA GLU A 447 -43.44 31.83 -1.81
C GLU A 447 -44.19 30.94 -0.79
N ALA A 448 -44.81 29.86 -1.26
CA ALA A 448 -45.75 29.08 -0.45
C ALA A 448 -45.03 28.05 0.43
N ASP A 449 -45.40 28.01 1.71
CA ASP A 449 -44.96 26.99 2.67
C ASP A 449 -45.71 25.67 2.42
N ASP A 450 -45.21 24.87 1.48
CA ASP A 450 -45.76 23.53 1.17
C ASP A 450 -45.55 22.59 2.35
N GLY A 451 -46.60 22.47 3.17
CA GLY A 451 -46.55 21.88 4.50
C GLY A 451 -46.03 20.44 4.54
N ALA A 452 -44.80 20.27 5.04
CA ALA A 452 -44.20 18.97 5.30
C ALA A 452 -45.02 18.18 6.34
N ALA A 453 -45.71 17.13 5.89
CA ALA A 453 -46.46 16.24 6.77
C ALA A 453 -45.54 15.61 7.84
N PRO A 454 -46.00 15.49 9.11
CA PRO A 454 -45.15 15.04 10.20
C PRO A 454 -44.72 13.57 10.02
N GLN A 455 -43.44 13.35 9.70
CA GLN A 455 -42.88 12.01 9.56
C GLN A 455 -42.86 11.28 10.91
N LEU A 456 -43.77 10.32 11.08
CA LEU A 456 -43.89 9.52 12.30
C LEU A 456 -42.59 8.72 12.57
N PRO A 457 -42.10 8.69 13.82
CA PRO A 457 -40.90 7.91 14.16
C PRO A 457 -41.19 6.40 14.09
N LEU A 458 -40.31 5.69 13.38
CA LEU A 458 -40.42 4.26 13.12
C LEU A 458 -40.15 3.36 14.35
N SER A 459 -39.88 3.93 15.52
CA SER A 459 -39.99 3.23 16.81
C SER A 459 -41.43 2.76 17.12
N SER A 460 -42.41 3.20 16.33
CA SER A 460 -43.79 2.70 16.32
C SER A 460 -44.04 1.50 15.40
N ILE A 461 -43.08 1.05 14.57
CA ILE A 461 -43.28 -0.18 13.78
C ILE A 461 -43.17 -1.41 14.70
N GLY A 462 -44.28 -2.11 14.91
CA GLY A 462 -44.27 -3.49 15.39
C GLY A 462 -43.78 -4.46 14.31
N LEU A 463 -42.49 -4.40 13.92
CA LEU A 463 -41.91 -5.39 13.00
C LEU A 463 -41.84 -6.76 13.68
N SER A 464 -42.83 -7.60 13.42
CA SER A 464 -42.90 -9.00 13.88
C SER A 464 -42.03 -9.97 13.05
N GLY A 465 -41.48 -9.51 11.93
CA GLY A 465 -40.56 -10.27 11.06
C GLY A 465 -39.08 -10.03 11.36
N THR A 466 -38.19 -10.81 10.74
CA THR A 466 -36.74 -10.84 11.05
C THR A 466 -35.91 -9.66 10.54
N GLY A 467 -36.56 -8.57 10.12
CA GLY A 467 -35.94 -7.37 9.57
C GLY A 467 -35.78 -7.39 8.05
N VAL A 468 -35.07 -6.40 7.53
CA VAL A 468 -34.84 -6.18 6.09
C VAL A 468 -33.63 -6.99 5.64
N MET A 469 -33.74 -7.67 4.49
CA MET A 469 -32.60 -8.29 3.83
C MET A 469 -32.10 -7.42 2.68
N VAL A 470 -30.77 -7.23 2.58
CA VAL A 470 -30.12 -6.47 1.49
C VAL A 470 -29.20 -7.41 0.73
N VAL A 471 -29.55 -7.73 -0.50
CA VAL A 471 -28.73 -8.53 -1.42
C VAL A 471 -27.97 -7.59 -2.34
N SER A 472 -26.63 -7.59 -2.25
CA SER A 472 -25.77 -6.81 -3.14
C SER A 472 -24.41 -7.46 -3.24
N LEU A 473 -23.84 -7.56 -4.43
CA LEU A 473 -22.47 -8.03 -4.62
C LEU A 473 -21.44 -6.99 -4.16
N GLN A 474 -21.78 -5.70 -4.12
CA GLN A 474 -20.87 -4.62 -3.74
C GLN A 474 -20.76 -4.45 -2.20
N THR A 475 -19.56 -4.66 -1.66
CA THR A 475 -19.28 -4.56 -0.21
C THR A 475 -19.56 -3.17 0.37
N ALA A 476 -19.27 -2.10 -0.38
CA ALA A 476 -19.53 -0.73 0.05
C ALA A 476 -21.04 -0.49 0.30
N GLU A 477 -21.88 -0.84 -0.67
CA GLU A 477 -23.34 -0.67 -0.57
C GLU A 477 -23.95 -1.52 0.57
N ARG A 478 -23.53 -2.78 0.70
CA ARG A 478 -23.93 -3.63 1.84
C ARG A 478 -23.61 -2.96 3.18
N ASN A 479 -22.45 -2.32 3.32
CA ASN A 479 -22.06 -1.64 4.54
C ASN A 479 -22.86 -0.35 4.76
N THR A 480 -23.00 0.50 3.73
CA THR A 480 -23.77 1.76 3.80
C THR A 480 -25.23 1.51 4.19
N LEU A 481 -25.93 0.58 3.51
CA LEU A 481 -27.33 0.29 3.81
C LEU A 481 -27.49 -0.34 5.20
N ARG A 482 -26.60 -1.27 5.59
CA ARG A 482 -26.61 -1.89 6.92
C ARG A 482 -26.34 -0.89 8.04
N GLN A 483 -25.46 0.09 7.82
CA GLN A 483 -25.22 1.18 8.76
C GLN A 483 -26.43 2.13 8.83
N TYR A 484 -26.98 2.51 7.67
CA TYR A 484 -28.16 3.39 7.60
C TYR A 484 -29.38 2.79 8.31
N PHE A 485 -29.75 1.54 8.04
CA PHE A 485 -30.89 0.90 8.71
C PHE A 485 -30.66 0.74 10.23
N ARG A 486 -29.42 0.49 10.67
CA ARG A 486 -29.05 0.48 12.10
C ARG A 486 -29.22 1.82 12.80
N LEU A 487 -29.10 2.95 12.10
CA LEU A 487 -29.34 4.29 12.68
C LEU A 487 -30.83 4.60 12.91
N TYR A 488 -31.73 3.77 12.38
CA TYR A 488 -33.19 3.85 12.58
C TYR A 488 -33.77 2.62 13.29
N ASP A 489 -32.92 1.86 14.01
CA ASP A 489 -33.27 0.62 14.72
C ASP A 489 -33.94 -0.49 13.86
N ILE A 490 -33.83 -0.39 12.53
CA ILE A 490 -34.33 -1.42 11.60
C ILE A 490 -33.31 -2.56 11.54
N PRO A 491 -33.66 -3.80 11.93
CA PRO A 491 -32.75 -4.93 11.82
C PRO A 491 -32.45 -5.20 10.34
N CYS A 492 -31.17 -5.20 9.96
CA CYS A 492 -30.73 -5.33 8.57
C CYS A 492 -29.69 -6.44 8.40
N ARG A 493 -30.02 -7.43 7.56
CA ARG A 493 -29.12 -8.53 7.17
C ARG A 493 -28.62 -8.33 5.74
N ALA A 494 -27.32 -8.11 5.58
CA ALA A 494 -26.71 -8.00 4.26
C ALA A 494 -26.24 -9.39 3.76
N VAL A 495 -26.47 -9.68 2.47
CA VAL A 495 -26.13 -10.94 1.78
C VAL A 495 -25.28 -10.60 0.55
N SER A 496 -24.20 -11.37 0.35
CA SER A 496 -23.13 -11.09 -0.62
C SER A 496 -23.09 -12.03 -1.84
N SER A 497 -24.10 -12.88 -2.02
CA SER A 497 -24.20 -13.89 -3.08
C SER A 497 -25.67 -14.01 -3.49
N ALA A 498 -25.95 -14.02 -4.80
CA ALA A 498 -27.28 -14.24 -5.36
C ALA A 498 -27.81 -15.64 -5.03
N GLU A 499 -27.00 -16.67 -5.31
CA GLU A 499 -27.32 -18.10 -5.09
C GLU A 499 -27.78 -18.39 -3.65
N ASN A 500 -27.13 -17.77 -2.66
CA ASN A 500 -27.46 -17.96 -1.25
C ASN A 500 -28.62 -17.07 -0.76
N ALA A 501 -28.98 -16.01 -1.49
CA ALA A 501 -30.00 -15.07 -1.06
C ALA A 501 -31.37 -15.74 -0.92
N LEU A 502 -31.77 -16.55 -1.90
CA LEU A 502 -33.05 -17.26 -1.90
C LEU A 502 -33.17 -18.18 -0.66
N SER A 503 -32.18 -19.04 -0.42
CA SER A 503 -32.16 -19.95 0.74
C SER A 503 -32.22 -19.20 2.08
N ILE A 504 -31.53 -18.06 2.21
CA ILE A 504 -31.57 -17.22 3.41
C ILE A 504 -32.95 -16.57 3.57
N ALA A 505 -33.55 -16.10 2.48
CA ALA A 505 -34.86 -15.44 2.49
C ALA A 505 -35.97 -16.43 2.92
N THR A 506 -36.01 -17.63 2.33
CA THR A 506 -36.97 -18.69 2.69
C THR A 506 -36.82 -19.14 4.15
N GLN A 507 -35.59 -19.26 4.66
CA GLN A 507 -35.33 -19.66 6.05
C GLN A 507 -35.72 -18.60 7.09
N GLN A 508 -35.55 -17.31 6.76
CA GLN A 508 -35.65 -16.24 7.76
C GLN A 508 -36.94 -15.41 7.64
N LYS A 509 -37.64 -15.45 6.50
CA LYS A 509 -38.82 -14.63 6.21
C LYS A 509 -38.61 -13.15 6.62
N PRO A 510 -37.65 -12.44 5.98
CA PRO A 510 -37.47 -11.00 6.19
C PRO A 510 -38.75 -10.23 5.89
N CYS A 511 -38.93 -9.05 6.50
CA CYS A 511 -40.09 -8.21 6.22
C CYS A 511 -40.07 -7.61 4.81
N ALA A 512 -38.88 -7.41 4.23
CA ALA A 512 -38.69 -7.02 2.83
C ALA A 512 -37.29 -7.43 2.35
N VAL A 513 -37.13 -7.59 1.03
CA VAL A 513 -35.82 -7.82 0.39
C VAL A 513 -35.50 -6.69 -0.58
N ILE A 514 -34.30 -6.10 -0.43
CA ILE A 514 -33.74 -5.12 -1.35
C ILE A 514 -32.67 -5.82 -2.18
N VAL A 515 -32.83 -5.87 -3.50
CA VAL A 515 -31.89 -6.50 -4.44
C VAL A 515 -31.18 -5.42 -5.25
N SER A 516 -29.86 -5.36 -5.14
CA SER A 516 -29.01 -4.47 -5.93
C SER A 516 -28.60 -5.11 -7.25
N GLY A 517 -28.92 -4.45 -8.35
CA GLY A 517 -28.41 -4.79 -9.68
C GLY A 517 -26.96 -4.40 -9.93
N ILE A 518 -26.26 -3.74 -8.99
CA ILE A 518 -24.87 -3.35 -9.21
C ILE A 518 -23.96 -4.58 -9.14
N LEU A 519 -23.12 -4.74 -10.18
CA LEU A 519 -22.26 -5.89 -10.46
C LEU A 519 -22.97 -7.21 -10.82
N MET A 520 -24.32 -7.27 -10.78
CA MET A 520 -25.09 -8.40 -11.34
C MET A 520 -25.32 -8.25 -12.84
N SER A 521 -25.39 -9.36 -13.57
CA SER A 521 -25.85 -9.35 -14.96
C SER A 521 -27.36 -9.07 -15.06
N SER A 522 -27.86 -8.70 -16.26
CA SER A 522 -29.30 -8.43 -16.44
C SER A 522 -30.14 -9.69 -16.18
N ASP A 523 -29.66 -10.85 -16.62
CA ASP A 523 -30.43 -12.09 -16.63
C ASP A 523 -30.40 -12.75 -15.24
N GLU A 524 -29.27 -12.67 -14.53
CA GLU A 524 -29.10 -13.04 -13.12
C GLU A 524 -30.00 -12.19 -12.19
N LEU A 525 -30.05 -10.88 -12.42
CA LEU A 525 -30.90 -9.96 -11.65
C LEU A 525 -32.39 -10.23 -11.88
N ALA A 526 -32.79 -10.50 -13.13
CA ALA A 526 -34.16 -10.85 -13.46
C ALA A 526 -34.56 -12.16 -12.75
N THR A 527 -33.78 -13.23 -12.97
CA THR A 527 -34.00 -14.55 -12.37
C THR A 527 -34.09 -14.45 -10.84
N LEU A 528 -33.15 -13.75 -10.19
CA LEU A 528 -33.15 -13.59 -8.73
C LEU A 528 -34.37 -12.82 -8.20
N VAL A 529 -34.83 -11.78 -8.90
CA VAL A 529 -36.01 -11.01 -8.47
C VAL A 529 -37.29 -11.80 -8.70
N GLU A 530 -37.41 -12.52 -9.82
CA GLU A 530 -38.55 -13.38 -10.14
C GLU A 530 -38.62 -14.58 -9.17
N ASP A 531 -37.53 -15.32 -8.95
CA ASP A 531 -37.44 -16.39 -7.95
C ASP A 531 -37.82 -15.90 -6.54
N LEU A 532 -37.37 -14.70 -6.13
CA LEU A 532 -37.71 -14.13 -4.82
C LEU A 532 -39.17 -13.71 -4.71
N VAL A 533 -39.81 -13.26 -5.78
CA VAL A 533 -41.25 -12.92 -5.79
C VAL A 533 -42.11 -14.18 -5.80
N ASP A 534 -41.79 -15.17 -6.62
CA ASP A 534 -42.56 -16.41 -6.75
C ASP A 534 -42.46 -17.32 -5.51
N LEU A 535 -41.34 -17.29 -4.80
CA LEU A 535 -41.08 -18.16 -3.64
C LEU A 535 -41.29 -17.48 -2.27
N SER A 536 -41.89 -16.27 -2.22
CA SER A 536 -42.05 -15.55 -0.95
C SER A 536 -43.37 -14.81 -0.73
N GLU A 537 -43.65 -14.58 0.55
CA GLU A 537 -44.79 -13.79 1.03
C GLU A 537 -44.38 -12.34 1.39
N PHE A 538 -43.14 -11.93 1.06
CA PHE A 538 -42.57 -10.63 1.44
C PHE A 538 -42.23 -9.75 0.23
N PRO A 539 -42.34 -8.42 0.35
CA PRO A 539 -42.08 -7.52 -0.77
C PRO A 539 -40.61 -7.46 -1.19
N VAL A 540 -40.41 -7.39 -2.51
CA VAL A 540 -39.09 -7.23 -3.16
C VAL A 540 -38.96 -5.83 -3.77
N ILE A 541 -37.82 -5.19 -3.49
CA ILE A 541 -37.42 -3.88 -4.04
C ILE A 541 -36.17 -4.08 -4.90
N ALA A 542 -36.26 -3.79 -6.20
CA ALA A 542 -35.18 -3.97 -7.16
C ALA A 542 -34.51 -2.62 -7.48
N LEU A 543 -33.22 -2.48 -7.17
CA LEU A 543 -32.42 -1.30 -7.49
C LEU A 543 -31.74 -1.53 -8.85
N LEU A 544 -32.16 -0.78 -9.87
CA LEU A 544 -31.79 -1.00 -11.27
C LEU A 544 -30.94 0.15 -11.84
N SER A 545 -29.87 -0.17 -12.56
CA SER A 545 -29.18 0.83 -13.37
C SER A 545 -30.05 1.29 -14.55
N PRO A 546 -29.81 2.49 -15.13
CA PRO A 546 -30.56 2.97 -16.30
C PRO A 546 -30.50 2.04 -17.52
N LEU A 547 -29.45 1.21 -17.65
CA LEU A 547 -29.32 0.21 -18.72
C LEU A 547 -30.12 -1.06 -18.40
N GLN A 548 -30.11 -1.55 -17.16
CA GLN A 548 -30.89 -2.72 -16.76
C GLN A 548 -32.40 -2.40 -16.81
N HIS A 549 -32.85 -1.23 -16.36
CA HIS A 549 -34.27 -0.84 -16.45
C HIS A 549 -34.80 -0.87 -17.90
N ARG A 550 -33.99 -0.41 -18.88
CA ARG A 550 -34.35 -0.48 -20.32
C ARG A 550 -34.41 -1.91 -20.88
N ARG A 551 -33.74 -2.87 -20.26
CA ARG A 551 -33.74 -4.30 -20.65
C ARG A 551 -34.82 -5.11 -19.92
N LEU A 552 -35.15 -4.71 -18.70
CA LEU A 552 -36.00 -5.45 -17.76
C LEU A 552 -37.25 -4.65 -17.36
N PRO A 553 -38.08 -4.18 -18.32
CA PRO A 553 -39.28 -3.40 -17.98
C PRO A 553 -40.32 -4.24 -17.22
N HIS A 554 -40.36 -5.57 -17.43
CA HIS A 554 -41.25 -6.51 -16.73
C HIS A 554 -41.04 -6.50 -15.21
N LEU A 555 -39.82 -6.25 -14.71
CA LEU A 555 -39.55 -6.21 -13.27
C LEU A 555 -40.35 -5.12 -12.54
N SER A 556 -40.81 -4.08 -13.25
CA SER A 556 -41.70 -3.05 -12.68
C SER A 556 -43.14 -3.53 -12.44
N GLN A 557 -43.52 -4.70 -12.96
CA GLN A 557 -44.83 -5.33 -12.79
C GLN A 557 -44.85 -6.33 -11.62
N VAL A 558 -43.70 -6.90 -11.26
CA VAL A 558 -43.55 -7.92 -10.19
C VAL A 558 -42.88 -7.41 -8.92
N ALA A 559 -42.04 -6.37 -9.01
CA ALA A 559 -41.28 -5.83 -7.88
C ALA A 559 -41.27 -4.28 -7.86
N ARG A 560 -41.03 -3.69 -6.68
CA ARG A 560 -40.92 -2.23 -6.55
C ARG A 560 -39.56 -1.78 -7.07
N VAL A 561 -39.54 -1.18 -8.25
CA VAL A 561 -38.30 -0.69 -8.88
C VAL A 561 -37.87 0.68 -8.33
N LEU A 562 -36.57 0.82 -8.08
CA LEU A 562 -35.87 2.11 -7.93
C LEU A 562 -34.71 2.19 -8.92
N HIS A 563 -34.24 3.40 -9.20
CA HIS A 563 -33.16 3.65 -10.17
C HIS A 563 -31.91 4.22 -9.51
N TYR A 564 -30.74 3.79 -9.96
CA TYR A 564 -29.48 4.44 -9.56
C TYR A 564 -29.23 5.74 -10.33
N PRO A 565 -28.70 6.79 -9.68
CA PRO A 565 -28.38 6.87 -8.25
C PRO A 565 -29.64 7.10 -7.38
N THR A 566 -29.73 6.40 -6.24
CA THR A 566 -30.80 6.56 -5.25
C THR A 566 -30.21 6.82 -3.87
N SER A 567 -30.85 7.68 -3.07
CA SER A 567 -30.48 7.88 -1.67
C SER A 567 -30.97 6.72 -0.78
N PRO A 568 -30.35 6.48 0.39
CA PRO A 568 -30.90 5.58 1.40
C PRO A 568 -32.29 6.02 1.91
N GLU A 569 -32.59 7.32 1.88
CA GLU A 569 -33.89 7.88 2.24
C GLU A 569 -34.98 7.48 1.24
N ASN A 570 -34.69 7.50 -0.07
CA ASN A 570 -35.61 7.02 -1.10
C ASN A 570 -35.84 5.50 -0.98
N ILE A 571 -34.80 4.74 -0.64
CA ILE A 571 -34.92 3.30 -0.34
C ILE A 571 -35.80 3.07 0.90
N ARG A 572 -35.66 3.88 1.94
CA ARG A 572 -36.50 3.83 3.15
C ARG A 572 -37.95 4.21 2.84
N ALA A 573 -38.19 5.25 2.04
CA ALA A 573 -39.53 5.66 1.62
C ALA A 573 -40.20 4.58 0.75
N ALA A 574 -39.46 3.94 -0.15
CA ALA A 574 -39.95 2.78 -0.89
C ALA A 574 -40.29 1.61 0.05
N LEU A 575 -39.40 1.27 0.98
CA LEU A 575 -39.64 0.26 2.02
C LEU A 575 -40.92 0.54 2.82
N GLN A 576 -41.10 1.78 3.30
CA GLN A 576 -42.33 2.19 3.99
C GLN A 576 -43.57 2.01 3.09
N SER A 577 -43.52 2.45 1.83
CA SER A 577 -44.66 2.35 0.91
C SER A 577 -45.13 0.92 0.66
N VAL A 578 -44.22 -0.07 0.59
CA VAL A 578 -44.59 -1.47 0.37
C VAL A 578 -44.86 -2.23 1.67
N MET A 579 -44.25 -1.83 2.80
CA MET A 579 -44.52 -2.42 4.12
C MET A 579 -45.90 -2.04 4.68
N PHE A 580 -46.37 -0.82 4.42
CA PHE A 580 -47.63 -0.30 4.99
C PHE A 580 -48.81 -0.30 4.01
N GLY A 581 -48.56 -0.37 2.70
CA GLY A 581 -49.61 -0.65 1.71
C GLY A 581 -50.70 0.42 1.60
N GLU A 582 -50.42 1.68 1.94
CA GLU A 582 -51.42 2.75 1.95
C GLU A 582 -51.17 3.89 0.96
N VAL A 583 -52.30 4.32 0.37
CA VAL A 583 -52.60 5.64 -0.20
C VAL A 583 -51.56 6.24 -1.15
N ASN A 584 -51.83 6.08 -2.45
CA ASN A 584 -51.56 7.15 -3.42
C ASN A 584 -52.83 7.45 -4.23
N ARG A 585 -53.66 8.36 -3.72
CA ARG A 585 -54.72 9.01 -4.50
C ARG A 585 -54.09 10.12 -5.35
N GLU A 586 -53.47 9.75 -6.47
CA GLU A 586 -53.21 10.68 -7.61
C GLU A 586 -52.57 9.97 -8.81
N THR A 587 -53.35 9.13 -9.52
CA THR A 587 -53.35 9.01 -11.00
C THR A 587 -54.41 7.99 -11.47
N ASP A 588 -54.95 8.21 -12.67
CA ASP A 588 -55.91 7.37 -13.43
C ASP A 588 -57.31 7.07 -12.78
N PRO A 589 -58.42 7.60 -13.35
CA PRO A 589 -59.78 7.29 -12.86
C PRO A 589 -60.37 5.92 -13.23
N ASN A 590 -59.72 5.08 -14.07
CA ASN A 590 -60.40 3.97 -14.76
C ASN A 590 -59.80 2.55 -14.59
N ALA A 591 -58.79 2.35 -13.74
CA ALA A 591 -58.21 1.01 -13.51
C ALA A 591 -59.00 0.19 -12.46
N ALA A 592 -59.55 -0.96 -12.87
CA ALA A 592 -60.27 -1.89 -11.99
C ALA A 592 -59.33 -2.91 -11.31
N PRO A 593 -59.63 -3.36 -10.06
CA PRO A 593 -58.72 -4.20 -9.27
C PRO A 593 -58.79 -5.70 -9.63
N ALA A 594 -57.64 -6.38 -9.57
CA ALA A 594 -57.53 -7.83 -9.79
C ALA A 594 -56.77 -8.53 -8.64
N GLY A 595 -57.52 -9.27 -7.83
CA GLY A 595 -57.16 -10.16 -6.70
C GLY A 595 -55.70 -10.44 -6.36
N ASN A 596 -55.31 -10.11 -5.11
CA ASN A 596 -55.27 -11.11 -4.03
C ASN A 596 -55.12 -10.46 -2.64
N GLN A 597 -55.89 -10.95 -1.66
CA GLN A 597 -55.66 -10.73 -0.22
C GLN A 597 -55.80 -12.08 0.51
N PRO A 598 -55.00 -12.30 1.56
CA PRO A 598 -55.63 -12.55 2.85
C PRO A 598 -54.81 -12.03 4.05
N TRP A 599 -55.12 -10.85 4.59
CA TRP A 599 -54.46 -10.33 5.81
C TRP A 599 -55.40 -9.92 6.97
N GLN A 600 -56.73 -10.04 6.81
CA GLN A 600 -57.70 -9.68 7.87
C GLN A 600 -57.83 -10.71 9.02
N ALA A 601 -56.94 -11.70 9.10
CA ALA A 601 -57.01 -12.79 10.10
C ALA A 601 -56.30 -12.51 11.44
N LEU A 602 -55.50 -11.43 11.55
CA LEU A 602 -54.58 -11.23 12.69
C LEU A 602 -54.89 -10.05 13.62
N LEU A 603 -56.09 -9.45 13.55
CA LEU A 603 -56.54 -8.38 14.44
C LEU A 603 -57.73 -8.81 15.32
N GLY A 604 -57.52 -9.86 16.11
CA GLY A 604 -58.48 -10.31 17.13
C GLY A 604 -58.63 -9.31 18.27
N ARG A 605 -59.55 -8.34 18.14
CA ARG A 605 -60.02 -7.54 19.28
C ARG A 605 -60.92 -8.39 20.18
N PRO A 606 -60.68 -8.45 21.50
CA PRO A 606 -61.65 -9.00 22.44
C PRO A 606 -62.82 -8.01 22.60
N SER A 607 -63.99 -8.34 22.06
CA SER A 607 -65.26 -7.66 22.38
C SER A 607 -65.74 -8.11 23.76
N GLY A 608 -65.80 -7.20 24.71
CA GLY A 608 -66.05 -7.50 26.13
C GLY A 608 -67.03 -6.55 26.80
N ASP A 609 -68.21 -6.36 26.22
CA ASP A 609 -69.32 -5.67 26.88
C ASP A 609 -69.91 -6.57 27.99
N SER A 610 -69.93 -6.07 29.23
CA SER A 610 -70.68 -6.67 30.34
C SER A 610 -72.06 -6.01 30.46
N PRO A 611 -73.17 -6.77 30.47
CA PRO A 611 -74.52 -6.20 30.49
C PRO A 611 -74.92 -5.66 31.87
N GLN A 612 -76.03 -4.90 31.89
CA GLN A 612 -76.63 -4.33 33.08
C GLN A 612 -77.34 -5.37 33.96
N SER A 613 -77.07 -5.33 35.28
CA SER A 613 -78.03 -5.64 36.35
C SER A 613 -77.57 -5.02 37.67
#